data_AF-A0A9X1UHM3-F1
#
_entry.id   AF-A0A9X1UHM3-F1
#
_cell.length_a   1.000
_cell.length_b   1.000
_cell.length_c   1.000
_cell.angle_alpha   90.00
_cell.angle_beta   90.00
_cell.angle_gamma   90.00
#
_symmetry.space_group_name_H-M   'P 1'
#
loop_
_entity.id
_entity.type
_entity.pdbx_description
1 polymer ?
#
loop_
_entity_poly.entity_id
_entity_poly.type
_entity_poly.pdbx_seq_one_letter_code
_entity_poly.pdbx_strand_id
1 'polypeptide(L)'
;MSQATSQQAATINTRELRDAFGAFMTGVTIVTTAREDGQPLGFTANSFSSVSLDPALLLVSIAKTSSNYQTFSTTGHFAINILAEGQKELSNTFARPSDDRFAKVDWHLSANRNPLIEGVSAWFDCTTHAVIDAGDHALIIGKVEAFHCAGYAGLGYYRGGYFTPAKLSAEVIAGPKVIVSAIITRDDKVLMVKTADNKWGLPSKEIGKEGADKALAELFRQYQPDASANFIYSVYNNTETYYQYISFLCSAPDELAVAGEFVSLDDIETEAFQDSALASMLERYRKESQLKSYGLYVGDHSTGTVRPLLS
;
A
#
# COMPACT_ATOMS: atom_id res chain seq x y z
N MET A 1 32.42 -34.75 -39.73
CA MET A 1 31.61 -33.58 -40.12
C MET A 1 30.64 -33.30 -38.99
N SER A 2 30.94 -32.33 -38.13
CA SER A 2 30.05 -31.88 -37.06
C SER A 2 29.27 -30.68 -37.59
N GLN A 3 27.96 -30.83 -37.77
CA GLN A 3 27.09 -29.71 -38.07
C GLN A 3 26.86 -28.94 -36.76
N ALA A 4 27.49 -27.77 -36.66
CA ALA A 4 27.13 -26.77 -35.67
C ALA A 4 25.67 -26.35 -35.92
N THR A 5 24.80 -26.68 -34.98
CA THR A 5 23.43 -26.19 -34.98
C THR A 5 23.48 -24.70 -34.65
N SER A 6 23.31 -23.86 -35.66
CA SER A 6 23.13 -22.42 -35.47
C SER A 6 21.80 -22.20 -34.76
N GLN A 7 21.85 -22.04 -33.45
CA GLN A 7 20.70 -21.70 -32.62
C GLN A 7 20.32 -20.25 -32.92
N GLN A 8 19.35 -20.10 -33.81
CA GLN A 8 18.77 -18.81 -34.17
C GLN A 8 18.13 -18.22 -32.91
N ALA A 9 18.67 -17.12 -32.40
CA ALA A 9 18.14 -16.45 -31.21
C ALA A 9 16.67 -16.10 -31.46
N ALA A 10 15.77 -16.66 -30.65
CA ALA A 10 14.35 -16.35 -30.74
C ALA A 10 14.17 -14.85 -30.45
N THR A 11 13.62 -14.11 -31.42
CA THR A 11 13.32 -12.69 -31.26
C THR A 11 12.30 -12.52 -30.15
N ILE A 12 12.67 -11.83 -29.06
CA ILE A 12 11.77 -11.62 -27.92
C ILE A 12 10.63 -10.69 -28.35
N ASN A 13 9.39 -11.13 -28.15
CA ASN A 13 8.21 -10.30 -28.35
C ASN A 13 8.10 -9.26 -27.21
N THR A 14 8.27 -7.97 -27.54
CA THR A 14 8.27 -6.87 -26.56
C THR A 14 6.96 -6.76 -25.77
N ARG A 15 5.82 -7.13 -26.36
CA ARG A 15 4.53 -7.11 -25.65
C ARG A 15 4.47 -8.21 -24.60
N GLU A 16 4.84 -9.43 -24.96
CA GLU A 16 4.89 -10.56 -24.02
C GLU A 16 5.91 -10.31 -22.91
N LEU A 17 7.07 -9.72 -23.23
CA LEU A 17 8.06 -9.34 -22.23
C LEU A 17 7.52 -8.28 -21.25
N ARG A 18 6.82 -7.25 -21.74
CA ARG A 18 6.19 -6.24 -20.88
C ARG A 18 5.11 -6.84 -20.00
N ASP A 19 4.30 -7.74 -20.54
CA ASP A 19 3.25 -8.43 -19.79
C ASP A 19 3.87 -9.35 -18.71
N ALA A 20 5.02 -9.97 -19.00
CA ALA A 20 5.80 -10.75 -18.03
C ALA A 20 6.40 -9.87 -16.93
N PHE A 21 6.99 -8.71 -17.25
CA PHE A 21 7.47 -7.76 -16.23
C PHE A 21 6.32 -7.25 -15.35
N GLY A 22 5.14 -7.01 -15.94
CA GLY A 22 3.94 -6.58 -15.22
C GLY A 22 3.36 -7.63 -14.25
N ALA A 23 3.89 -8.85 -14.23
CA ALA A 23 3.55 -9.86 -13.23
C ALA A 23 4.20 -9.58 -11.86
N PHE A 24 5.27 -8.77 -11.81
CA PHE A 24 5.80 -8.29 -10.54
C PHE A 24 4.98 -7.08 -10.07
N MET A 25 4.35 -7.25 -8.92
CA MET A 25 3.53 -6.22 -8.28
C MET A 25 4.44 -5.12 -7.73
N THR A 26 4.07 -3.85 -7.94
CA THR A 26 4.86 -2.72 -7.44
C THR A 26 3.97 -1.66 -6.79
N GLY A 27 4.59 -0.83 -5.94
CA GLY A 27 4.00 0.46 -5.58
C GLY A 27 4.15 1.46 -6.73
N VAL A 28 3.41 2.57 -6.63
CA VAL A 28 3.51 3.69 -7.58
C VAL A 28 4.27 4.83 -6.93
N THR A 29 5.24 5.39 -7.64
CA THR A 29 6.03 6.54 -7.18
C THR A 29 5.93 7.70 -8.15
N ILE A 30 6.14 8.92 -7.65
CA ILE A 30 6.47 10.08 -8.47
C ILE A 30 7.90 10.51 -8.14
N VAL A 31 8.76 10.44 -9.14
CA VAL A 31 10.13 10.93 -9.06
C VAL A 31 10.09 12.41 -9.37
N THR A 32 10.70 13.23 -8.52
CA THR A 32 10.69 14.70 -8.67
C THR A 32 12.11 15.27 -8.58
N THR A 33 12.31 16.42 -9.19
CA THR A 33 13.52 17.24 -9.06
C THR A 33 13.13 18.69 -9.35
N ALA A 34 14.04 19.62 -9.11
CA ALA A 34 13.90 21.01 -9.56
C ALA A 34 14.93 21.30 -10.65
N ARG A 35 14.53 22.04 -11.68
CA ARG A 35 15.46 22.60 -12.67
C ARG A 35 16.32 23.68 -12.04
N GLU A 36 17.36 24.12 -12.77
CA GLU A 36 18.23 25.22 -12.33
C GLU A 36 17.47 26.54 -12.11
N ASP A 37 16.39 26.77 -12.87
CA ASP A 37 15.50 27.92 -12.73
C ASP A 37 14.48 27.78 -11.57
N GLY A 38 14.55 26.68 -10.81
CA GLY A 38 13.66 26.37 -9.70
C GLY A 38 12.32 25.77 -10.11
N GLN A 39 12.04 25.57 -11.41
CA GLN A 39 10.79 24.96 -11.82
C GLN A 39 10.76 23.47 -11.46
N PRO A 40 9.66 22.99 -10.85
CA PRO A 40 9.53 21.59 -10.46
C PRO A 40 9.33 20.70 -11.70
N LEU A 41 9.97 19.54 -11.68
CA LEU A 41 9.76 18.48 -12.65
C LEU A 41 9.47 17.18 -11.93
N GLY A 42 8.64 16.34 -12.55
CA GLY A 42 8.44 14.99 -12.06
C GLY A 42 7.80 14.08 -13.08
N PHE A 43 7.89 12.78 -12.83
CA PHE A 43 7.26 11.75 -13.62
C PHE A 43 6.85 10.56 -12.75
N THR A 44 5.79 9.87 -13.16
CA THR A 44 5.37 8.63 -12.51
C THR A 44 6.32 7.51 -12.89
N ALA A 45 6.75 6.74 -11.89
CA ALA A 45 7.56 5.55 -12.06
C ALA A 45 7.10 4.43 -11.13
N ASN A 46 7.16 3.19 -11.61
CA ASN A 46 6.93 2.00 -10.81
C ASN A 46 8.11 1.02 -10.90
N SER A 47 9.27 1.50 -11.36
CA SER A 47 10.57 0.82 -11.46
C SER A 47 11.47 1.07 -10.25
N PHE A 48 10.91 1.62 -9.17
CA PHE A 48 11.61 1.91 -7.93
C PHE A 48 12.07 0.62 -7.23
N SER A 49 13.26 0.67 -6.62
CA SER A 49 13.73 -0.37 -5.71
C SER A 49 14.65 0.19 -4.62
N SER A 50 14.56 -0.35 -3.41
CA SER A 50 15.56 -0.15 -2.36
C SER A 50 16.82 -0.97 -2.69
N VAL A 51 18.01 -0.39 -2.51
CA VAL A 51 19.27 -1.01 -2.94
C VAL A 51 20.18 -1.38 -1.77
N SER A 52 20.37 -0.46 -0.82
CA SER A 52 21.29 -0.65 0.30
C SER A 52 20.82 0.12 1.52
N LEU A 53 21.12 -0.39 2.72
CA LEU A 53 20.87 0.29 3.99
C LEU A 53 22.10 1.08 4.48
N ASP A 54 23.31 0.59 4.23
CA ASP A 54 24.55 1.29 4.57
C ASP A 54 25.60 1.13 3.45
N PRO A 55 25.87 2.18 2.66
CA PRO A 55 25.17 3.47 2.66
C PRO A 55 23.71 3.32 2.20
N ALA A 56 22.83 4.23 2.65
CA ALA A 56 21.41 4.21 2.28
C ALA A 56 21.20 4.58 0.81
N LEU A 57 20.92 3.57 -0.04
CA LEU A 57 20.77 3.72 -1.48
C LEU A 57 19.41 3.19 -1.98
N LEU A 58 18.88 3.86 -2.98
CA LEU A 58 17.71 3.46 -3.77
C LEU A 58 17.98 3.64 -5.27
N LEU A 59 17.13 3.09 -6.11
CA LEU A 59 17.17 3.33 -7.55
C LEU A 59 15.79 3.54 -8.16
N VAL A 60 15.77 4.19 -9.32
CA VAL A 60 14.62 4.28 -10.21
C VAL A 60 15.08 4.33 -11.67
N SER A 61 14.32 3.74 -12.57
CA SER A 61 14.63 3.75 -14.01
C SER A 61 13.87 4.85 -14.74
N ILE A 62 14.55 5.59 -15.61
CA ILE A 62 13.95 6.57 -16.53
C ILE A 62 14.18 6.16 -17.98
N ALA A 63 13.13 6.24 -18.81
CA ALA A 63 13.25 5.98 -20.24
C ALA A 63 14.08 7.09 -20.90
N LYS A 64 15.02 6.72 -21.78
CA LYS A 64 15.82 7.71 -22.55
C LYS A 64 14.98 8.56 -23.50
N THR A 65 13.78 8.08 -23.83
CA THR A 65 12.78 8.80 -24.65
C THR A 65 11.94 9.80 -23.85
N SER A 66 12.07 9.82 -22.52
CA SER A 66 11.34 10.78 -21.66
C SER A 66 11.79 12.22 -21.93
N SER A 67 10.84 13.15 -22.00
CA SER A 67 11.15 14.59 -22.07
C SER A 67 11.96 15.09 -20.87
N ASN A 68 11.91 14.36 -19.76
CA ASN A 68 12.61 14.72 -18.53
C ASN A 68 13.98 14.03 -18.42
N TYR A 69 14.35 13.16 -19.36
CA TYR A 69 15.59 12.36 -19.29
C TYR A 69 16.83 13.23 -19.08
N GLN A 70 16.99 14.26 -19.91
CA GLN A 70 18.19 15.12 -19.86
C GLN A 70 18.35 15.82 -18.50
N THR A 71 17.25 16.24 -17.87
CA THR A 71 17.31 16.87 -16.55
C THR A 71 17.66 15.83 -15.48
N PHE A 72 16.99 14.68 -15.47
CA PHE A 72 17.22 13.66 -14.44
C PHE A 72 18.57 12.94 -14.58
N SER A 73 19.14 12.86 -15.78
CA SER A 73 20.46 12.25 -16.00
C SER A 73 21.62 13.15 -15.57
N THR A 74 21.37 14.45 -15.38
CA THR A 74 22.39 15.46 -15.03
C THR A 74 22.14 16.13 -13.68
N THR A 75 20.92 16.02 -13.12
CA THR A 75 20.60 16.59 -11.81
C THR A 75 21.39 15.91 -10.70
N GLY A 76 21.86 16.72 -9.74
CA GLY A 76 22.55 16.24 -8.55
C GLY A 76 21.61 15.82 -7.41
N HIS A 77 20.30 16.04 -7.54
CA HIS A 77 19.33 15.76 -6.49
C HIS A 77 17.96 15.41 -7.07
N PHE A 78 17.26 14.51 -6.39
CA PHE A 78 15.89 14.12 -6.72
C PHE A 78 15.18 13.57 -5.49
N ALA A 79 13.84 13.50 -5.52
CA ALA A 79 13.06 12.82 -4.50
C ALA A 79 12.18 11.72 -5.10
N ILE A 80 11.94 10.69 -4.29
CA ILE A 80 10.95 9.63 -4.55
C ILE A 80 9.74 9.89 -3.65
N ASN A 81 8.56 10.04 -4.24
CA ASN A 81 7.29 10.16 -3.53
C ASN A 81 6.47 8.89 -3.74
N ILE A 82 6.32 8.04 -2.72
CA ILE A 82 5.52 6.81 -2.77
C ILE A 82 4.05 7.15 -2.55
N LEU A 83 3.21 6.95 -3.58
CA LEU A 83 1.82 7.40 -3.56
C LEU A 83 0.95 6.57 -2.61
N ALA A 84 0.02 7.23 -1.94
CA ALA A 84 -1.04 6.61 -1.17
C ALA A 84 -2.22 6.17 -2.06
N GLU A 85 -3.06 5.24 -1.58
CA GLU A 85 -4.19 4.67 -2.34
C GLU A 85 -5.11 5.70 -3.01
N GLY A 86 -5.35 6.84 -2.35
CA GLY A 86 -6.19 7.93 -2.86
C GLY A 86 -5.56 8.75 -4.00
N GLN A 87 -4.28 8.55 -4.31
CA GLN A 87 -3.51 9.39 -5.23
C GLN A 87 -3.40 8.82 -6.65
N LYS A 88 -4.35 7.98 -7.07
CA LYS A 88 -4.42 7.45 -8.45
C LYS A 88 -4.42 8.54 -9.52
N GLU A 89 -5.21 9.59 -9.34
CA GLU A 89 -5.27 10.68 -10.33
C GLU A 89 -3.96 11.47 -10.41
N LEU A 90 -3.22 11.53 -9.31
CA LEU A 90 -1.89 12.12 -9.29
C LEU A 90 -0.91 11.29 -10.13
N SER A 91 -0.91 9.96 -9.97
CA SER A 91 -0.15 9.05 -10.84
C SER A 91 -0.47 9.26 -12.33
N ASN A 92 -1.75 9.39 -12.68
CA ASN A 92 -2.17 9.63 -14.06
C ASN A 92 -1.65 10.98 -14.60
N THR A 93 -1.68 12.03 -13.77
CA THR A 93 -1.21 13.37 -14.13
C THR A 93 0.28 13.36 -14.47
N PHE A 94 1.10 12.67 -13.66
CA PHE A 94 2.54 12.63 -13.83
C PHE A 94 3.02 11.61 -14.88
N ALA A 95 2.15 10.69 -15.31
CA ALA A 95 2.42 9.75 -16.40
C ALA A 95 2.10 10.33 -17.79
N ARG A 96 1.24 11.34 -17.88
CA ARG A 96 0.76 11.92 -19.15
C ARG A 96 1.48 13.21 -19.51
N PRO A 97 1.58 13.56 -20.81
CA PRO A 97 1.99 14.90 -21.21
C PRO A 97 1.05 15.95 -20.60
N SER A 98 1.61 16.99 -19.99
CA SER A 98 0.89 18.14 -19.42
C SER A 98 1.82 19.35 -19.43
N ASP A 99 1.27 20.54 -19.66
CA ASP A 99 2.02 21.79 -19.65
C ASP A 99 2.46 22.16 -18.22
N ASP A 100 1.63 21.84 -17.22
CA ASP A 100 1.95 21.99 -15.80
C ASP A 100 1.37 20.80 -15.00
N ARG A 101 2.25 19.95 -14.47
CA ARG A 101 1.88 18.79 -13.64
C ARG A 101 1.69 19.15 -12.17
N PHE A 102 2.24 20.27 -11.72
CA PHE A 102 2.28 20.67 -10.32
C PHE A 102 1.18 21.69 -9.97
N ALA A 103 0.50 22.28 -10.96
CA ALA A 103 -0.55 23.30 -10.78
C ALA A 103 -1.65 22.97 -9.75
N LYS A 104 -1.98 21.69 -9.57
CA LYS A 104 -3.07 21.21 -8.68
C LYS A 104 -2.59 20.19 -7.66
N VAL A 105 -1.31 20.26 -7.32
CA VAL A 105 -0.66 19.35 -6.38
C VAL A 105 -0.19 20.18 -5.21
N ASP A 106 -0.50 19.74 -3.99
CA ASP A 106 0.11 20.33 -2.80
C ASP A 106 1.51 19.70 -2.64
N TRP A 107 2.53 20.56 -2.64
CA TRP A 107 3.92 20.15 -2.50
C TRP A 107 4.74 21.27 -1.86
N HIS A 108 5.88 20.90 -1.28
CA HIS A 108 6.87 21.83 -0.73
C HIS A 108 8.28 21.43 -1.14
N LEU A 109 9.27 22.31 -0.95
CA LEU A 109 10.67 21.99 -1.22
C LEU A 109 11.33 21.34 -0.01
N SER A 110 12.08 20.27 -0.23
CA SER A 110 12.99 19.69 0.74
C SER A 110 14.22 20.58 0.98
N ALA A 111 15.03 20.23 1.98
CA ALA A 111 16.33 20.88 2.21
C ALA A 111 17.28 20.75 1.00
N ASN A 112 17.17 19.66 0.22
CA ASN A 112 17.91 19.48 -1.04
C ASN A 112 17.21 20.11 -2.26
N ARG A 113 16.17 20.91 -2.05
CA ARG A 113 15.38 21.59 -3.09
C ARG A 113 14.64 20.64 -4.03
N ASN A 114 14.27 19.46 -3.54
CA ASN A 114 13.42 18.54 -4.29
C ASN A 114 11.93 18.78 -3.94
N PRO A 115 11.01 18.74 -4.91
CA PRO A 115 9.58 18.78 -4.63
C PRO A 115 9.10 17.54 -3.85
N LEU A 116 8.62 17.73 -2.63
CA LEU A 116 7.97 16.69 -1.82
C LEU A 116 6.46 16.89 -1.89
N ILE A 117 5.76 15.85 -2.30
CA ILE A 117 4.30 15.87 -2.50
C ILE A 117 3.60 15.54 -1.18
N GLU A 118 2.53 16.27 -0.87
CA GLU A 118 1.73 16.04 0.34
C GLU A 118 0.84 14.79 0.24
N GLY A 119 0.51 14.21 1.39
CA GLY A 119 -0.43 13.07 1.48
C GLY A 119 0.10 11.75 0.90
N VAL A 120 1.40 11.67 0.63
CA VAL A 120 2.07 10.45 0.15
C VAL A 120 2.26 9.44 1.29
N SER A 121 2.33 8.16 0.97
CA SER A 121 2.59 7.09 1.94
C SER A 121 4.00 7.23 2.56
N ALA A 122 4.99 7.56 1.73
CA ALA A 122 6.35 7.87 2.14
C ALA A 122 7.05 8.76 1.12
N TRP A 123 8.13 9.43 1.52
CA TRP A 123 9.04 10.10 0.60
C TRP A 123 10.51 9.91 1.00
N PHE A 124 11.40 10.02 0.02
CA PHE A 124 12.86 9.98 0.17
C PHE A 124 13.49 11.17 -0.56
N ASP A 125 14.24 11.98 0.16
CA ASP A 125 14.99 13.11 -0.38
C ASP A 125 16.44 12.67 -0.64
N CYS A 126 16.89 12.76 -1.89
CA CYS A 126 18.12 12.11 -2.33
C CYS A 126 19.08 13.08 -3.04
N THR A 127 20.37 12.75 -2.92
CA THR A 127 21.40 13.19 -3.87
C THR A 127 21.65 12.11 -4.91
N THR A 128 21.96 12.50 -6.14
CA THR A 128 22.27 11.55 -7.21
C THR A 128 23.63 10.92 -6.94
N HIS A 129 23.64 9.61 -6.71
CA HIS A 129 24.85 8.83 -6.47
C HIS A 129 25.49 8.38 -7.79
N ALA A 130 24.68 7.87 -8.73
CA ALA A 130 25.15 7.45 -10.05
C ALA A 130 24.00 7.41 -11.06
N VAL A 131 24.35 7.54 -12.34
CA VAL A 131 23.43 7.29 -13.47
C VAL A 131 24.07 6.22 -14.36
N ILE A 132 23.41 5.07 -14.50
CA ILE A 132 23.94 3.90 -15.21
C ILE A 132 23.13 3.66 -16.50
N ASP A 133 23.83 3.49 -17.61
CA ASP A 133 23.23 3.12 -18.89
C ASP A 133 22.68 1.70 -18.84
N ALA A 134 21.40 1.51 -19.18
CA ALA A 134 20.71 0.21 -19.08
C ALA A 134 19.72 0.00 -20.25
N GLY A 135 20.24 -0.03 -21.48
CA GLY A 135 19.43 -0.29 -22.67
C GLY A 135 18.63 0.92 -23.10
N ASP A 136 17.31 0.80 -23.19
CA ASP A 136 16.40 1.92 -23.53
C ASP A 136 16.08 2.83 -22.31
N HIS A 137 16.58 2.46 -21.14
CA HIS A 137 16.48 3.23 -19.89
C HIS A 137 17.86 3.59 -19.34
N ALA A 138 17.87 4.51 -18.38
CA ALA A 138 18.99 4.68 -17.46
C ALA A 138 18.50 4.43 -16.02
N LEU A 139 19.38 3.85 -15.20
CA LEU A 139 19.16 3.70 -13.76
C LEU A 139 19.70 4.93 -13.06
N ILE A 140 18.85 5.61 -12.30
CA ILE A 140 19.26 6.70 -11.42
C ILE A 140 19.36 6.11 -10.02
N ILE A 141 20.57 6.08 -9.46
CA ILE A 141 20.84 5.62 -8.11
C ILE A 141 20.92 6.87 -7.22
N GLY A 142 20.10 6.89 -6.17
CA GLY A 142 20.06 7.96 -5.19
C GLY A 142 20.63 7.53 -3.86
N LYS A 143 21.41 8.42 -3.24
CA LYS A 143 21.76 8.31 -1.82
C LYS A 143 20.70 9.06 -1.01
N VAL A 144 20.08 8.36 -0.07
CA VAL A 144 19.03 8.93 0.78
C VAL A 144 19.68 9.84 1.82
N GLU A 145 19.29 11.11 1.83
CA GLU A 145 19.74 12.11 2.81
C GLU A 145 18.68 12.37 3.89
N ALA A 146 17.39 12.25 3.53
CA ALA A 146 16.27 12.30 4.48
C ALA A 146 15.08 11.47 3.97
N PHE A 147 14.19 11.06 4.87
CA PHE A 147 12.97 10.33 4.51
C PHE A 147 11.86 10.55 5.54
N HIS A 148 10.62 10.27 5.14
CA HIS A 148 9.46 10.24 6.02
C HIS A 148 8.51 9.12 5.59
N CYS A 149 7.81 8.52 6.56
CA CYS A 149 6.78 7.52 6.35
C CYS A 149 5.53 7.93 7.14
N ALA A 150 4.42 8.14 6.44
CA ALA A 150 3.15 8.56 7.04
C ALA A 150 2.26 7.38 7.47
N GLY A 151 2.58 6.15 7.03
CA GLY A 151 1.83 4.94 7.38
C GLY A 151 0.53 4.73 6.59
N TYR A 152 0.20 5.59 5.61
CA TYR A 152 -0.92 5.36 4.69
C TYR A 152 -0.66 4.13 3.82
N ALA A 153 -1.72 3.38 3.51
CA ALA A 153 -1.65 2.32 2.51
C ALA A 153 -1.19 2.88 1.15
N GLY A 154 -0.28 2.16 0.49
CA GLY A 154 0.29 2.58 -0.79
C GLY A 154 -0.59 2.25 -1.98
N LEU A 155 -0.56 3.09 -3.01
CA LEU A 155 -1.14 2.78 -4.32
C LEU A 155 -0.31 1.71 -5.01
N GLY A 156 -0.95 0.60 -5.38
CA GLY A 156 -0.34 -0.52 -6.07
C GLY A 156 -0.56 -0.49 -7.57
N TYR A 157 0.33 -1.16 -8.31
CA TYR A 157 0.23 -1.41 -9.74
C TYR A 157 0.56 -2.87 -10.06
N TYR A 158 -0.32 -3.52 -10.84
CA TYR A 158 -0.19 -4.92 -11.21
C TYR A 158 -0.84 -5.16 -12.58
N ARG A 159 -0.14 -5.85 -13.49
CA ARG A 159 -0.61 -6.19 -14.85
C ARG A 159 -1.27 -5.04 -15.62
N GLY A 160 -0.70 -3.84 -15.52
CA GLY A 160 -1.19 -2.67 -16.24
C GLY A 160 -2.38 -1.95 -15.59
N GLY A 161 -2.78 -2.35 -14.38
CA GLY A 161 -3.86 -1.73 -13.61
C GLY A 161 -3.41 -1.27 -12.23
N TYR A 162 -4.10 -0.28 -11.69
CA TYR A 162 -3.97 0.09 -10.29
C TYR A 162 -4.74 -0.88 -9.41
N PHE A 163 -4.16 -1.25 -8.28
CA PHE A 163 -4.87 -1.89 -7.18
C PHE A 163 -4.58 -1.14 -5.89
N THR A 164 -5.51 -1.23 -4.97
CA THR A 164 -5.32 -0.73 -3.61
C THR A 164 -5.56 -1.91 -2.68
N PRO A 165 -4.77 -2.07 -1.62
CA PRO A 165 -5.11 -2.94 -0.50
C PRO A 165 -6.60 -2.84 -0.05
N ALA A 166 -7.21 -1.65 -0.11
CA ALA A 166 -8.64 -1.42 0.09
C ALA A 166 -9.59 -1.96 -1.02
N LYS A 167 -9.13 -2.11 -2.28
CA LYS A 167 -9.96 -2.66 -3.38
C LYS A 167 -9.92 -4.17 -3.49
N LEU A 168 -8.75 -4.78 -3.27
CA LEU A 168 -8.60 -6.24 -3.27
C LEU A 168 -9.51 -6.89 -2.23
N SER A 169 -9.85 -6.08 -1.23
CA SER A 169 -10.67 -6.44 -0.12
C SER A 169 -12.16 -6.19 -0.34
N ALA A 170 -12.55 -5.31 -1.27
CA ALA A 170 -13.96 -5.09 -1.63
C ALA A 170 -14.50 -6.06 -2.71
N GLU A 171 -13.68 -6.44 -3.70
CA GLU A 171 -14.13 -7.29 -4.83
C GLU A 171 -14.30 -8.78 -4.46
N VAL A 172 -13.69 -9.24 -3.36
CA VAL A 172 -13.87 -10.61 -2.83
C VAL A 172 -15.22 -10.78 -2.14
N ILE A 173 -16.01 -9.71 -1.99
CA ILE A 173 -17.17 -9.70 -1.09
C ILE A 173 -18.49 -9.51 -1.83
N ALA A 174 -18.88 -10.51 -2.60
CA ALA A 174 -20.22 -10.57 -3.20
C ALA A 174 -20.94 -11.85 -2.75
N GLY A 175 -21.62 -11.76 -1.59
CA GLY A 175 -22.55 -12.76 -1.06
C GLY A 175 -23.68 -12.08 -0.27
N PRO A 176 -24.88 -12.67 -0.16
CA PRO A 176 -26.05 -12.01 0.42
C PRO A 176 -26.01 -11.84 1.96
N LYS A 177 -24.95 -12.30 2.64
CA LYS A 177 -24.79 -12.28 4.10
C LYS A 177 -23.33 -12.13 4.49
N VAL A 178 -22.79 -10.91 4.38
CA VAL A 178 -21.41 -10.63 4.77
C VAL A 178 -21.38 -9.57 5.85
N ILE A 179 -20.59 -9.81 6.90
CA ILE A 179 -20.28 -8.87 7.96
C ILE A 179 -18.83 -8.42 7.78
N VAL A 180 -18.60 -7.12 7.74
CA VAL A 180 -17.28 -6.51 7.76
C VAL A 180 -16.98 -6.00 9.14
N SER A 181 -15.78 -6.30 9.63
CA SER A 181 -15.24 -5.80 10.89
C SER A 181 -13.98 -4.99 10.63
N ALA A 182 -13.76 -3.93 11.41
CA ALA A 182 -12.56 -3.12 11.33
C ALA A 182 -11.72 -3.29 12.61
N ILE A 183 -10.53 -3.87 12.47
CA ILE A 183 -9.50 -3.90 13.50
C ILE A 183 -8.73 -2.58 13.38
N ILE A 184 -9.25 -1.52 14.00
CA ILE A 184 -8.65 -0.18 13.94
C ILE A 184 -7.58 -0.08 15.02
N THR A 185 -6.33 0.18 14.62
CA THR A 185 -5.17 0.10 15.52
C THR A 185 -4.46 1.45 15.66
N ARG A 186 -3.92 1.66 16.85
CA ARG A 186 -3.06 2.81 17.20
C ARG A 186 -2.19 2.44 18.39
N ASP A 187 -0.88 2.69 18.30
CA ASP A 187 0.08 2.51 19.41
C ASP A 187 -0.11 1.18 20.18
N ASP A 188 -0.16 0.07 19.43
CA ASP A 188 -0.38 -1.31 19.90
C ASP A 188 -1.74 -1.61 20.56
N LYS A 189 -2.66 -0.65 20.56
CA LYS A 189 -4.05 -0.82 21.00
C LYS A 189 -4.98 -1.05 19.82
N VAL A 190 -6.12 -1.67 20.11
CA VAL A 190 -7.21 -1.89 19.15
C VAL A 190 -8.47 -1.18 19.65
N LEU A 191 -9.17 -0.49 18.75
CA LEU A 191 -10.47 0.09 19.04
C LEU A 191 -11.52 -1.01 19.21
N MET A 192 -12.02 -1.16 20.44
CA MET A 192 -13.00 -2.17 20.80
C MET A 192 -14.32 -1.53 21.21
N VAL A 193 -15.41 -2.26 21.01
CA VAL A 193 -16.77 -1.84 21.36
C VAL A 193 -17.41 -2.84 22.32
N LYS A 194 -18.25 -2.35 23.23
CA LYS A 194 -19.04 -3.21 24.10
C LYS A 194 -20.34 -3.63 23.40
N THR A 195 -20.58 -4.93 23.37
CA THR A 195 -21.86 -5.52 22.94
C THR A 195 -22.93 -5.33 24.03
N ALA A 196 -24.19 -5.63 23.68
CA ALA A 196 -25.31 -5.49 24.62
C ALA A 196 -25.17 -6.38 25.88
N ASP A 197 -24.47 -7.51 25.77
CA ASP A 197 -24.12 -8.43 26.86
C ASP A 197 -22.78 -8.08 27.55
N ASN A 198 -22.27 -6.87 27.34
CA ASN A 198 -21.04 -6.33 27.95
C ASN A 198 -19.75 -7.08 27.57
N LYS A 199 -19.77 -7.83 26.47
CA LYS A 199 -18.59 -8.44 25.88
C LYS A 199 -17.88 -7.49 24.93
N TRP A 200 -16.61 -7.78 24.65
CA TRP A 200 -15.79 -7.01 23.72
C TRP A 200 -15.99 -7.52 22.29
N GLY A 201 -16.32 -6.59 21.40
CA GLY A 201 -16.45 -6.80 19.96
C GLY A 201 -15.61 -5.80 19.17
N LEU A 202 -15.53 -6.02 17.86
CA LEU A 202 -14.96 -5.04 16.92
C LEU A 202 -16.06 -4.18 16.30
N PRO A 203 -15.76 -2.92 15.92
CA PRO A 203 -16.59 -2.16 14.99
C PRO A 203 -16.95 -3.01 13.78
N SER A 204 -18.23 -3.36 13.64
CA SER A 204 -18.67 -4.31 12.61
C SER A 204 -20.02 -3.92 12.00
N LYS A 205 -20.22 -4.28 10.73
CA LYS A 205 -21.45 -3.98 10.00
C LYS A 205 -21.74 -5.01 8.91
N GLU A 206 -23.01 -5.38 8.76
CA GLU A 206 -23.47 -6.16 7.61
C GLU A 206 -23.42 -5.33 6.32
N ILE A 207 -22.86 -5.91 5.26
CA ILE A 207 -22.73 -5.23 3.97
C ILE A 207 -24.08 -5.21 3.26
N GLY A 208 -24.50 -4.03 2.83
CA GLY A 208 -25.63 -3.86 1.92
C GLY A 208 -25.24 -4.05 0.44
N LYS A 209 -26.14 -3.67 -0.47
CA LYS A 209 -25.88 -3.73 -1.93
C LYS A 209 -24.73 -2.81 -2.40
N GLU A 210 -24.29 -1.92 -1.54
CA GLU A 210 -23.31 -0.86 -1.85
C GLU A 210 -21.86 -1.29 -1.59
N GLY A 211 -21.65 -2.52 -1.08
CA GLY A 211 -20.32 -3.11 -0.95
C GLY A 211 -19.56 -2.71 0.32
N ALA A 212 -18.40 -3.34 0.50
CA ALA A 212 -17.58 -3.24 1.71
C ALA A 212 -17.01 -1.83 1.93
N ASP A 213 -16.66 -1.12 0.84
CA ASP A 213 -16.10 0.24 0.91
C ASP A 213 -17.04 1.19 1.65
N LYS A 214 -18.34 1.14 1.33
CA LYS A 214 -19.32 1.98 1.99
C LYS A 214 -19.54 1.56 3.45
N ALA A 215 -19.57 0.25 3.71
CA ALA A 215 -19.69 -0.25 5.08
C ALA A 215 -18.52 0.19 5.97
N LEU A 216 -17.28 0.14 5.45
CA LEU A 216 -16.08 0.62 6.14
C LEU A 216 -16.11 2.13 6.35
N ALA A 217 -16.48 2.91 5.33
CA ALA A 217 -16.58 4.37 5.46
C ALA A 217 -17.61 4.78 6.53
N GLU A 218 -18.71 4.03 6.66
CA GLU A 218 -19.70 4.24 7.71
C GLU A 218 -19.17 3.84 9.10
N LEU A 219 -18.43 2.74 9.19
CA LEU A 219 -17.74 2.36 10.43
C LEU A 219 -16.73 3.43 10.85
N PHE A 220 -15.90 3.93 9.93
CA PHE A 220 -14.94 4.99 10.24
C PHE A 220 -15.65 6.24 10.72
N ARG A 221 -16.68 6.72 10.00
CA ARG A 221 -17.45 7.88 10.46
C ARG A 221 -18.04 7.72 11.86
N GLN A 222 -18.45 6.50 12.23
CA GLN A 222 -19.07 6.22 13.52
C GLN A 222 -18.04 6.09 14.66
N TYR A 223 -16.88 5.50 14.39
CA TYR A 223 -15.94 5.07 15.43
C TYR A 223 -14.62 5.86 15.41
N GLN A 224 -14.04 6.08 14.23
CA GLN A 224 -12.85 6.91 14.04
C GLN A 224 -12.79 7.45 12.59
N PRO A 225 -13.27 8.69 12.33
CA PRO A 225 -13.42 9.24 10.97
C PRO A 225 -12.15 9.29 10.14
N ASP A 226 -11.00 9.43 10.79
CA ASP A 226 -9.70 9.53 10.11
C ASP A 226 -9.01 8.17 9.96
N ALA A 227 -9.67 7.07 10.34
CA ALA A 227 -9.13 5.73 10.13
C ALA A 227 -9.08 5.36 8.64
N SER A 228 -8.09 4.55 8.28
CA SER A 228 -7.93 4.00 6.93
C SER A 228 -7.83 2.48 6.97
N ALA A 229 -8.51 1.82 6.03
CA ALA A 229 -8.36 0.38 5.83
C ALA A 229 -7.01 0.09 5.15
N ASN A 230 -6.29 -0.91 5.67
CA ASN A 230 -5.05 -1.39 5.07
C ASN A 230 -5.34 -2.63 4.23
N PHE A 231 -5.50 -3.81 4.85
CA PHE A 231 -5.73 -5.06 4.10
C PHE A 231 -6.72 -5.97 4.83
N ILE A 232 -7.24 -7.00 4.15
CA ILE A 232 -8.02 -8.05 4.83
C ILE A 232 -7.09 -8.86 5.72
N TYR A 233 -7.33 -8.77 7.01
CA TYR A 233 -6.65 -9.58 8.01
C TYR A 233 -7.19 -11.02 8.02
N SER A 234 -8.52 -11.17 7.94
CA SER A 234 -9.17 -12.48 8.08
C SER A 234 -10.43 -12.56 7.25
N VAL A 235 -10.62 -13.71 6.58
CA VAL A 235 -11.90 -14.13 5.99
C VAL A 235 -12.32 -15.43 6.65
N TYR A 236 -13.50 -15.42 7.26
CA TYR A 236 -14.05 -16.58 7.96
C TYR A 236 -15.51 -16.81 7.51
N ASN A 237 -15.88 -18.06 7.23
CA ASN A 237 -17.27 -18.44 6.93
C ASN A 237 -17.93 -19.18 8.10
N ASN A 238 -19.01 -18.63 8.62
CA ASN A 238 -19.87 -19.33 9.56
C ASN A 238 -20.78 -20.30 8.82
N THR A 239 -20.48 -21.59 8.92
CA THR A 239 -21.22 -22.65 8.21
C THR A 239 -22.61 -22.93 8.79
N GLU A 240 -22.88 -22.47 10.02
CA GLU A 240 -24.19 -22.61 10.66
C GLU A 240 -25.15 -21.48 10.26
N THR A 241 -24.65 -20.23 10.27
CA THR A 241 -25.47 -19.04 9.98
C THR A 241 -25.40 -18.59 8.52
N TYR A 242 -24.49 -19.19 7.74
CA TYR A 242 -24.15 -18.82 6.36
C TYR A 242 -23.65 -17.37 6.21
N TYR A 243 -23.22 -16.74 7.31
CA TYR A 243 -22.55 -15.45 7.26
C TYR A 243 -21.07 -15.62 6.96
N GLN A 244 -20.57 -14.80 6.04
CA GLN A 244 -19.14 -14.58 5.88
C GLN A 244 -18.75 -13.38 6.74
N TYR A 245 -17.61 -13.46 7.41
CA TYR A 245 -17.01 -12.41 8.22
C TYR A 245 -15.68 -12.02 7.62
N ILE A 246 -15.50 -10.72 7.41
CA ILE A 246 -14.29 -10.18 6.81
C ILE A 246 -13.75 -9.07 7.70
N SER A 247 -12.60 -9.33 8.30
CA SER A 247 -11.95 -8.39 9.20
C SER A 247 -10.82 -7.68 8.47
N PHE A 248 -10.89 -6.35 8.45
CA PHE A 248 -9.86 -5.48 7.88
C PHE A 248 -8.93 -5.03 8.98
N LEU A 249 -7.62 -5.10 8.73
CA LEU A 249 -6.67 -4.35 9.54
C LEU A 249 -6.70 -2.89 9.07
N CYS A 250 -6.92 -1.97 10.00
CA CYS A 250 -7.05 -0.55 9.75
C CYS A 250 -6.11 0.21 10.68
N SER A 251 -5.65 1.38 10.26
CA SER A 251 -4.84 2.29 11.09
C SER A 251 -5.66 3.54 11.44
N ALA A 252 -5.47 4.06 12.65
CA ALA A 252 -5.96 5.37 13.05
C ALA A 252 -4.79 6.35 13.28
N PRO A 253 -4.91 7.62 12.86
CA PRO A 253 -3.88 8.62 13.10
C PRO A 253 -3.89 9.16 14.55
N ASP A 254 -5.02 9.08 15.25
CA ASP A 254 -5.24 9.59 16.61
C ASP A 254 -5.84 8.49 17.52
N GLU A 255 -5.54 8.56 18.82
CA GLU A 255 -6.13 7.72 19.88
C GLU A 255 -7.56 8.14 20.26
N LEU A 256 -8.03 9.31 19.81
CA LEU A 256 -9.40 9.76 20.06
C LEU A 256 -10.42 9.00 19.21
N ALA A 257 -11.21 8.14 19.85
CA ALA A 257 -12.36 7.50 19.23
C ALA A 257 -13.64 8.33 19.40
N VAL A 258 -14.50 8.35 18.37
CA VAL A 258 -15.86 8.93 18.45
C VAL A 258 -16.77 8.03 19.29
N ALA A 259 -16.58 6.71 19.19
CA ALA A 259 -17.29 5.70 19.98
C ALA A 259 -16.39 4.47 20.19
N GLY A 260 -16.60 3.75 21.29
CA GLY A 260 -15.71 2.65 21.70
C GLY A 260 -14.48 3.14 22.46
N GLU A 261 -13.52 2.26 22.67
CA GLU A 261 -12.30 2.55 23.42
C GLU A 261 -11.10 1.82 22.81
N PHE A 262 -9.97 2.52 22.67
CA PHE A 262 -8.69 1.88 22.33
C PHE A 262 -8.14 1.15 23.55
N VAL A 263 -8.06 -0.16 23.46
CA VAL A 263 -7.64 -1.04 24.56
C VAL A 263 -6.48 -1.92 24.13
N SER A 264 -5.59 -2.23 25.07
CA SER A 264 -4.57 -3.25 24.85
C SER A 264 -5.24 -4.62 24.87
N LEU A 265 -4.97 -5.45 23.86
CA LEU A 265 -5.50 -6.82 23.84
C LEU A 265 -4.88 -7.70 24.92
N ASP A 266 -3.69 -7.34 25.44
CA ASP A 266 -3.08 -8.05 26.56
C ASP A 266 -3.85 -7.87 27.88
N ASP A 267 -4.71 -6.85 27.96
CA ASP A 267 -5.54 -6.57 29.13
C ASP A 267 -6.94 -7.23 29.06
N ILE A 268 -7.20 -8.03 28.01
CA ILE A 268 -8.51 -8.66 27.78
C ILE A 268 -8.39 -10.18 27.82
N GLU A 269 -9.10 -10.79 28.77
CA GLU A 269 -9.24 -12.24 28.85
C GLU A 269 -10.07 -12.80 27.67
N THR A 270 -9.74 -14.03 27.23
CA THR A 270 -10.31 -14.63 26.02
C THR A 270 -11.84 -14.78 26.09
N GLU A 271 -12.38 -15.06 27.27
CA GLU A 271 -13.81 -15.26 27.52
C GLU A 271 -14.60 -13.95 27.47
N ALA A 272 -13.92 -12.80 27.58
CA ALA A 272 -14.53 -11.49 27.53
C ALA A 272 -14.88 -11.05 26.10
N PHE A 273 -14.40 -11.76 25.07
CA PHE A 273 -14.78 -11.51 23.68
C PHE A 273 -16.17 -12.04 23.35
N GLN A 274 -16.86 -11.36 22.43
CA GLN A 274 -18.26 -11.62 22.08
C GLN A 274 -18.50 -13.09 21.66
N ASP A 275 -17.55 -13.69 20.95
CA ASP A 275 -17.61 -15.06 20.44
C ASP A 275 -16.20 -15.67 20.31
N SER A 276 -16.14 -16.99 20.17
CA SER A 276 -14.88 -17.76 20.10
C SER A 276 -14.10 -17.53 18.80
N ALA A 277 -14.76 -17.16 17.70
CA ALA A 277 -14.11 -16.90 16.43
C ALA A 277 -13.35 -15.56 16.49
N LEU A 278 -13.98 -14.53 17.06
CA LEU A 278 -13.34 -13.25 17.34
C LEU A 278 -12.16 -13.43 18.30
N ALA A 279 -12.36 -14.18 19.40
CA ALA A 279 -11.32 -14.44 20.37
C ALA A 279 -10.08 -15.10 19.73
N SER A 280 -10.30 -16.16 18.94
CA SER A 280 -9.24 -16.86 18.21
C SER A 280 -8.51 -15.96 17.21
N MET A 281 -9.26 -15.13 16.47
CA MET A 281 -8.68 -14.18 15.51
C MET A 281 -7.83 -13.12 16.21
N LEU A 282 -8.30 -12.53 17.31
CA LEU A 282 -7.58 -11.49 18.04
C LEU A 282 -6.36 -12.06 18.78
N GLU A 283 -6.42 -13.30 19.26
CA GLU A 283 -5.26 -13.98 19.84
C GLU A 283 -4.17 -14.24 18.79
N ARG A 284 -4.55 -14.55 17.54
CA ARG A 284 -3.60 -14.62 16.43
C ARG A 284 -3.01 -13.25 16.12
N TYR A 285 -3.86 -12.23 16.02
CA TYR A 285 -3.41 -10.85 15.77
C TYR A 285 -2.42 -10.39 16.84
N ARG A 286 -2.68 -10.69 18.12
CA ARG A 286 -1.79 -10.40 19.26
C ARG A 286 -0.38 -10.97 19.04
N LYS A 287 -0.28 -12.24 18.62
CA LYS A 287 1.00 -12.90 18.32
C LYS A 287 1.70 -12.33 17.09
N GLU A 288 0.95 -11.99 16.05
CA GLU A 288 1.47 -11.47 14.78
C GLU A 288 1.95 -10.01 14.91
N SER A 289 1.24 -9.18 15.69
CA SER A 289 1.61 -7.79 15.96
C SER A 289 2.97 -7.68 16.66
N GLN A 290 3.22 -8.54 17.65
CA GLN A 290 4.51 -8.63 18.36
C GLN A 290 5.69 -8.97 17.44
N LEU A 291 5.43 -9.71 16.36
CA LEU A 291 6.43 -10.13 15.38
C LEU A 291 6.50 -9.22 14.14
N LYS A 292 5.65 -8.18 14.06
CA LYS A 292 5.46 -7.31 12.89
C LYS A 292 5.29 -8.08 11.57
N SER A 293 4.65 -9.25 11.63
CA SER A 293 4.48 -10.16 10.50
C SER A 293 3.02 -10.59 10.42
N TYR A 294 2.32 -10.12 9.39
CA TYR A 294 0.88 -10.34 9.21
C TYR A 294 0.60 -11.33 8.07
N GLY A 295 -0.35 -12.24 8.28
CA GLY A 295 -0.82 -13.19 7.28
C GLY A 295 -2.32 -13.08 7.04
N LEU A 296 -2.76 -13.29 5.80
CA LEU A 296 -4.18 -13.44 5.48
C LEU A 296 -4.65 -14.82 5.94
N TYR A 297 -5.61 -14.86 6.86
CA TYR A 297 -6.27 -16.12 7.21
C TYR A 297 -7.51 -16.38 6.36
N VAL A 298 -7.62 -17.62 5.88
CA VAL A 298 -8.81 -18.10 5.17
C VAL A 298 -9.26 -19.41 5.81
N GLY A 299 -10.49 -19.46 6.33
CA GLY A 299 -11.03 -20.64 7.02
C GLY A 299 -12.51 -20.59 7.39
N ASP A 300 -12.91 -21.53 8.25
CA ASP A 300 -14.19 -21.58 8.97
C ASP A 300 -13.96 -21.32 10.49
N HIS A 301 -14.96 -21.57 11.35
CA HIS A 301 -14.89 -21.21 12.78
C HIS A 301 -14.11 -22.22 13.60
N SER A 302 -13.74 -23.32 12.96
CA SER A 302 -13.08 -24.47 13.55
C SER A 302 -11.72 -24.74 12.93
N THR A 303 -11.51 -24.43 11.65
CA THR A 303 -10.30 -24.77 10.88
C THR A 303 -9.97 -23.73 9.81
N GLY A 304 -8.69 -23.53 9.48
CA GLY A 304 -8.28 -22.63 8.38
C GLY A 304 -6.79 -22.59 8.11
N THR A 305 -6.37 -21.83 7.11
CA THR A 305 -4.98 -21.69 6.67
C THR A 305 -4.53 -20.23 6.71
N VAL A 306 -3.36 -19.96 7.28
CA VAL A 306 -2.70 -18.64 7.22
C VAL A 306 -1.85 -18.61 5.95
N ARG A 307 -2.09 -17.63 5.09
CA ARG A 307 -1.26 -17.33 3.93
C ARG A 307 -0.42 -16.09 4.23
N PRO A 308 0.92 -16.16 4.14
CA PRO A 308 1.73 -14.96 4.30
C PRO A 308 1.35 -13.92 3.23
N LEU A 309 1.32 -12.63 3.61
CA LEU A 309 0.96 -11.54 2.69
C LEU A 309 2.06 -11.26 1.64
N LEU A 310 3.21 -11.94 1.74
CA LEU A 310 4.33 -11.89 0.81
C LEU A 310 4.96 -13.29 0.68
N SER A 311 5.20 -13.74 -0.55
CA SER A 311 6.17 -14.78 -0.91
C SER A 311 7.11 -14.20 -1.95
#